data_AF-A0A0F9KRQ4-F1
#
_entry.id   AF-A0A0F9KRQ4-F1
#
_cell.length_a   1.000
_cell.length_b   1.000
_cell.length_c   1.000
_cell.angle_alpha   90.00
_cell.angle_beta   90.00
_cell.angle_gamma   90.00
#
_symmetry.space_group_name_H-M   'P 1'
#
loop_
_entity.id
_entity.type
_entity.pdbx_description
1 polymer ?
#
loop_
_entity_poly.entity_id
_entity_poly.type
_entity_poly.pdbx_seq_one_letter_code
_entity_poly.pdbx_strand_id
1 'polypeptide(L)'
;QFVKVVLLTNLEGGLGMLKDRFDAMDIDIPVPAPFETKFVTDHFHQYIKHPNTLYVIDYIDAPEGTDFYMIGAQVKKIDQKLQGLGSNAVIGLQKPAGRDTAFGGEQTLKAPTLYLAMDSNKIKIVDAKVPADKTVHPKNMAWTFLYNDSGTRFDNITPFYGSD
;
A
#
# COMPACT_ATOMS: atom_id res chain seq x y z
N GLN A 1 4.62 22.45 1.16
CA GLN A 1 3.37 22.21 1.91
C GLN A 1 3.56 20.90 2.67
N PHE A 2 3.39 20.89 3.99
CA PHE A 2 3.45 19.63 4.75
C PHE A 2 2.19 18.81 4.42
N VAL A 3 2.39 17.58 3.95
CA VAL A 3 1.30 16.62 3.74
C VAL A 3 1.03 15.97 5.09
N LYS A 4 -0.21 16.02 5.58
CA LYS A 4 -0.58 15.29 6.79
C LYS A 4 -0.48 13.79 6.48
N VAL A 5 0.12 12.99 7.37
CA VAL A 5 0.20 11.53 7.20
C VAL A 5 -0.58 10.86 8.32
N VAL A 6 -1.43 9.89 7.96
CA VAL A 6 -2.19 9.06 8.90
C VAL A 6 -1.98 7.58 8.57
N LEU A 7 -1.34 6.85 9.49
CA LEU A 7 -1.19 5.41 9.44
C LEU A 7 -2.39 4.75 10.14
N LEU A 8 -3.18 3.99 9.38
CA LEU A 8 -4.26 3.14 9.86
C LEU A 8 -3.74 1.69 9.83
N THR A 9 -3.59 1.07 10.99
CA THR A 9 -2.92 -0.24 11.08
C THR A 9 -3.60 -1.19 12.05
N ASN A 10 -3.52 -2.49 11.77
CA ASN A 10 -3.99 -3.55 12.65
C ASN A 10 -2.84 -4.23 13.42
N LEU A 11 -1.63 -3.66 13.43
CA LEU A 11 -0.46 -4.22 14.12
C LEU A 11 -0.78 -4.59 15.57
N GLU A 12 -0.95 -5.89 15.82
CA GLU A 12 -1.39 -6.44 17.11
C GLU A 12 -0.38 -6.17 18.24
N GLY A 13 0.92 -6.09 17.91
CA GLY A 13 1.97 -5.71 18.87
C GLY A 13 2.13 -4.21 19.10
N GLY A 14 1.23 -3.38 18.55
CA GLY A 14 1.10 -1.96 18.86
C GLY A 14 2.28 -1.09 18.41
N LEU A 15 2.39 0.10 19.03
CA LEU A 15 3.40 1.12 18.69
C LEU A 15 4.85 0.66 18.91
N GLY A 16 5.09 -0.32 19.79
CA GLY A 16 6.42 -0.87 20.06
C GLY A 16 7.01 -1.54 18.81
N MET A 17 6.24 -2.39 18.13
CA MET A 17 6.69 -3.03 16.89
C MET A 17 6.97 -2.01 15.77
N LEU A 18 6.20 -0.92 15.73
CA LEU A 18 6.42 0.15 14.76
C LEU A 18 7.77 0.83 15.03
N LYS A 19 8.05 1.15 16.29
CA LYS A 19 9.35 1.70 16.71
C LYS A 19 10.50 0.75 16.36
N ASP A 20 10.38 -0.54 16.67
CA ASP A 20 11.44 -1.52 16.36
C ASP A 20 11.77 -1.57 14.85
N ARG A 21 10.75 -1.41 13.99
CA ARG A 21 10.96 -1.34 12.53
C ARG A 21 11.71 -0.07 12.11
N PHE A 22 11.36 1.09 12.66
CA PHE A 22 12.06 2.34 12.37
C PHE A 22 13.49 2.33 12.90
N ASP A 23 13.71 1.78 14.10
CA ASP A 23 15.04 1.61 14.68
C ASP A 23 15.87 0.64 13.80
N ALA A 24 15.28 -0.43 13.26
CA ALA A 24 15.94 -1.32 12.30
C ALA A 24 16.25 -0.64 10.94
N MET A 25 15.47 0.37 10.55
CA MET A 25 15.70 1.19 9.35
C MET A 25 16.79 2.25 9.56
N ASP A 26 17.35 2.39 10.76
CA ASP A 26 18.21 3.50 11.16
C ASP A 26 17.54 4.86 10.91
N ILE A 27 16.23 4.94 11.18
CA ILE A 27 15.42 6.16 11.03
C ILE A 27 15.08 6.70 12.42
N ASP A 28 15.63 7.87 12.75
CA ASP A 28 15.22 8.62 13.94
C ASP A 28 13.86 9.29 13.69
N ILE A 29 12.85 8.93 14.49
CA ILE A 29 11.53 9.55 14.44
C ILE A 29 11.51 10.73 15.41
N PRO A 30 11.25 11.97 14.94
CA PRO A 30 11.22 13.12 15.82
C PRO A 30 10.08 13.00 16.85
N VAL A 31 10.23 13.69 17.98
CA VAL A 31 9.19 13.78 19.01
C VAL A 31 8.63 15.22 19.03
N PRO A 32 7.34 15.44 18.74
CA PRO A 32 6.32 14.44 18.37
C PRO A 32 6.53 13.88 16.95
N ALA A 33 6.04 12.66 16.72
CA ALA A 33 6.12 12.00 15.41
C ALA A 33 5.43 12.84 14.32
N PRO A 34 5.96 12.83 13.08
CA PRO A 34 5.43 13.66 11.99
C PRO A 34 4.17 13.06 11.34
N PHE A 35 3.62 11.98 11.91
CA PHE A 35 2.46 11.26 11.43
C PHE A 35 1.57 10.81 12.60
N GLU A 36 0.29 10.60 12.32
CA GLU A 36 -0.70 10.07 13.26
C GLU A 36 -0.85 8.57 13.06
N THR A 37 -0.81 7.76 14.12
CA THR A 37 -1.06 6.32 14.05
C THR A 37 -2.39 5.97 14.71
N LYS A 38 -3.22 5.16 14.06
CA LYS A 38 -4.48 4.63 14.60
C LYS A 38 -4.57 3.14 14.44
N PHE A 39 -4.92 2.45 15.52
CA PHE A 39 -5.29 1.06 15.47
C PHE A 39 -6.68 0.91 14.84
N VAL A 40 -6.76 0.20 13.71
CA VAL A 40 -7.99 -0.02 12.93
C VAL A 40 -7.94 -1.42 12.32
N THR A 41 -8.98 -2.21 12.57
CA THR A 41 -9.11 -3.59 12.06
C THR A 41 -10.13 -3.71 10.94
N ASP A 42 -11.13 -2.83 10.92
CA ASP A 42 -12.19 -2.83 9.92
C ASP A 42 -12.60 -1.41 9.52
N HIS A 43 -13.47 -1.32 8.51
CA HIS A 43 -14.15 -0.08 8.14
C HIS A 43 -13.23 1.14 7.93
N PHE A 44 -12.00 0.94 7.43
CA PHE A 44 -10.97 1.98 7.22
C PHE A 44 -11.48 3.28 6.56
N HIS A 45 -12.40 3.17 5.62
CA HIS A 45 -13.07 4.31 4.97
C HIS A 45 -13.70 5.33 5.94
N GLN A 46 -14.09 4.93 7.16
CA GLN A 46 -14.64 5.84 8.17
C GLN A 46 -13.58 6.78 8.78
N TYR A 47 -12.29 6.44 8.65
CA TYR A 47 -11.18 7.22 9.19
C TYR A 47 -10.61 8.22 8.18
N ILE A 48 -11.04 8.15 6.92
CA ILE A 48 -10.67 9.08 5.85
C ILE A 48 -11.55 10.33 5.96
N LYS A 49 -11.02 11.38 6.59
CA LYS A 49 -11.80 12.60 6.94
C LYS A 49 -11.12 13.92 6.56
N HIS A 50 -9.80 13.92 6.48
CA HIS A 50 -8.99 15.13 6.33
C HIS A 50 -8.57 15.37 4.87
N PRO A 51 -8.63 16.63 4.40
CA PRO A 51 -8.09 17.02 3.12
C PRO A 51 -6.55 17.04 3.12
N ASN A 52 -5.93 17.00 1.95
CA ASN A 52 -4.47 17.08 1.75
C ASN A 52 -3.68 16.11 2.65
N THR A 53 -4.20 14.88 2.79
CA THR A 53 -3.68 13.86 3.70
C THR A 53 -3.26 12.61 2.92
N LEU A 54 -2.10 12.06 3.26
CA LEU A 54 -1.69 10.73 2.85
C LEU A 54 -2.13 9.73 3.92
N TYR A 55 -3.06 8.85 3.55
CA TYR A 55 -3.45 7.71 4.37
C TYR A 55 -2.60 6.50 3.98
N VAL A 56 -2.00 5.84 4.97
CA VAL A 56 -1.33 4.55 4.78
C VAL A 56 -2.15 3.51 5.54
N ILE A 57 -2.62 2.48 4.83
CA ILE A 57 -3.44 1.41 5.39
C ILE A 57 -2.60 0.13 5.37
N ASP A 58 -2.17 -0.32 6.55
CA ASP A 58 -1.30 -1.48 6.75
C ASP A 58 -1.95 -2.44 7.76
N TYR A 59 -2.78 -3.40 7.35
CA TYR A 59 -3.23 -3.73 5.99
C TYR A 59 -4.73 -4.06 6.00
N ILE A 60 -5.39 -4.16 4.84
CA ILE A 60 -6.77 -4.68 4.81
C ILE A 60 -6.70 -6.20 4.87
N ASP A 61 -7.20 -6.76 5.97
CA ASP A 61 -7.22 -8.20 6.14
C ASP A 61 -8.25 -8.87 5.20
N ALA A 62 -7.90 -10.06 4.74
CA ALA A 62 -8.85 -10.88 4.03
C ALA A 62 -9.88 -11.42 5.03
N PRO A 63 -11.19 -11.28 4.77
CA PRO A 63 -12.19 -11.90 5.63
C PRO A 63 -11.93 -13.41 5.76
N GLU A 64 -12.20 -13.97 6.94
CA GLU A 64 -12.17 -15.42 7.12
C GLU A 64 -13.14 -16.11 6.14
N GLY A 65 -12.76 -17.27 5.61
CA GLY A 65 -13.62 -18.06 4.72
C GLY A 65 -13.60 -17.61 3.25
N THR A 66 -14.77 -17.50 2.61
CA THR A 66 -14.91 -17.32 1.16
C THR A 66 -15.20 -15.88 0.73
N ASP A 67 -15.26 -14.92 1.67
CA ASP A 67 -15.73 -13.56 1.41
C ASP A 67 -14.67 -12.61 0.85
N PHE A 68 -13.65 -13.14 0.17
CA PHE A 68 -12.57 -12.34 -0.44
C PHE A 68 -13.07 -11.26 -1.42
N TYR A 69 -14.24 -11.46 -2.04
CA TYR A 69 -14.85 -10.45 -2.93
C TYR A 69 -15.14 -9.12 -2.20
N MET A 70 -15.26 -9.13 -0.87
CA MET A 70 -15.51 -7.94 -0.06
C MET A 70 -14.30 -6.98 -0.04
N ILE A 71 -13.08 -7.46 -0.31
CA ILE A 71 -11.88 -6.62 -0.34
C ILE A 71 -12.02 -5.53 -1.40
N GLY A 72 -12.45 -5.89 -2.62
CA GLY A 72 -12.69 -4.91 -3.69
C GLY A 72 -13.74 -3.86 -3.31
N ALA A 73 -14.79 -4.27 -2.58
CA ALA A 73 -15.81 -3.36 -2.07
C ALA A 73 -15.25 -2.41 -1.00
N GLN A 74 -14.35 -2.87 -0.12
CA GLN A 74 -13.69 -2.01 0.87
C GLN A 74 -12.78 -0.98 0.20
N VAL A 75 -11.95 -1.40 -0.76
CA VAL A 75 -11.09 -0.49 -1.54
C VAL A 75 -11.95 0.57 -2.25
N LYS A 76 -13.10 0.19 -2.82
CA LYS A 76 -14.04 1.14 -3.44
C LYS A 76 -14.62 2.14 -2.43
N LYS A 77 -14.96 1.72 -1.20
CA LYS A 77 -15.44 2.64 -0.16
C LYS A 77 -14.36 3.65 0.25
N ILE A 78 -13.09 3.23 0.29
CA ILE A 78 -11.95 4.11 0.54
C ILE A 78 -11.82 5.14 -0.58
N ASP A 79 -11.80 4.70 -1.84
CA ASP A 79 -11.75 5.58 -3.01
C ASP A 79 -12.88 6.63 -2.99
N GLN A 80 -14.12 6.20 -2.73
CA GLN A 80 -15.28 7.10 -2.62
C GLN A 80 -15.10 8.16 -1.53
N LYS A 81 -14.42 7.83 -0.42
CA LYS A 81 -14.16 8.77 0.68
C LYS A 81 -13.02 9.74 0.38
N LEU A 82 -12.09 9.38 -0.50
CA LEU A 82 -11.00 10.27 -0.93
C LEU A 82 -11.49 11.37 -1.89
N GLN A 83 -12.59 11.13 -2.61
CA GLN A 83 -13.12 12.08 -3.60
C GLN A 83 -13.39 13.46 -2.98
N GLY A 84 -12.81 14.49 -3.60
CA GLY A 84 -12.94 15.89 -3.17
C GLY A 84 -12.01 16.31 -2.01
N LEU A 85 -11.23 15.40 -1.41
CA LEU A 85 -10.33 15.74 -0.31
C LEU A 85 -8.94 16.22 -0.77
N GLY A 86 -8.55 15.99 -2.03
CA GLY A 86 -7.15 16.19 -2.45
C GLY A 86 -6.18 15.29 -1.67
N SER A 87 -6.68 14.15 -1.20
CA SER A 87 -5.97 13.18 -0.38
C SER A 87 -5.71 11.90 -1.18
N ASN A 88 -4.71 11.12 -0.77
CA ASN A 88 -4.39 9.83 -1.37
C ASN A 88 -4.37 8.74 -0.29
N ALA A 89 -4.58 7.49 -0.70
CA ALA A 89 -4.37 6.33 0.16
C ALA A 89 -3.42 5.33 -0.48
N VAL A 90 -2.50 4.78 0.32
CA VAL A 90 -1.69 3.61 0.00
C VAL A 90 -2.24 2.45 0.83
N ILE A 91 -2.55 1.33 0.18
CA ILE A 91 -3.24 0.20 0.81
C ILE A 91 -2.40 -1.06 0.63
N GLY A 92 -1.99 -1.67 1.74
CA GLY A 92 -1.44 -3.02 1.76
C GLY A 92 -2.54 -4.05 1.57
N LEU A 93 -2.36 -4.95 0.61
CA LEU A 93 -3.26 -6.10 0.35
C LEU A 93 -2.43 -7.37 0.24
N GLN A 94 -2.91 -8.47 0.82
CA GLN A 94 -2.27 -9.77 0.66
C GLN A 94 -2.62 -10.43 -0.68
N LYS A 95 -1.65 -11.12 -1.29
CA LYS A 95 -1.82 -11.85 -2.55
C LYS A 95 -1.32 -13.30 -2.43
N PRO A 96 -1.94 -14.26 -3.14
CA PRO A 96 -1.35 -15.59 -3.30
C PRO A 96 0.01 -15.52 -4.00
N ALA A 97 0.93 -16.42 -3.64
CA ALA A 97 2.21 -16.56 -4.32
C ALA A 97 2.01 -16.79 -5.83
N GLY A 98 2.84 -16.15 -6.66
CA GLY A 98 2.80 -16.27 -8.11
C GLY A 98 1.63 -15.55 -8.80
N ARG A 99 0.77 -14.83 -8.07
CA ARG A 99 -0.28 -13.97 -8.66
C ARG A 99 0.07 -12.51 -8.50
N ASP A 100 -0.34 -11.72 -9.49
CA ASP A 100 -0.27 -10.26 -9.43
C ASP A 100 -1.42 -9.64 -8.65
N THR A 101 -2.57 -10.32 -8.59
CA THR A 101 -3.77 -9.80 -7.91
C THR A 101 -3.87 -10.30 -6.48
N ALA A 102 -4.23 -9.39 -5.59
CA ALA A 102 -4.59 -9.66 -4.21
C ALA A 102 -5.78 -10.62 -4.09
N PHE A 103 -6.01 -11.13 -2.88
CA PHE A 103 -7.28 -11.76 -2.53
C PHE A 103 -8.45 -10.82 -2.89
N GLY A 104 -9.53 -11.39 -3.45
CA GLY A 104 -10.62 -10.62 -4.06
C GLY A 104 -10.45 -10.37 -5.56
N GLY A 105 -9.30 -10.73 -6.14
CA GLY A 105 -9.06 -10.80 -7.58
C GLY A 105 -9.15 -9.44 -8.28
N GLU A 106 -9.58 -9.44 -9.54
CA GLU A 106 -9.62 -8.25 -10.39
C GLU A 106 -10.53 -7.12 -9.85
N GLN A 107 -11.45 -7.42 -8.94
CA GLN A 107 -12.27 -6.37 -8.32
C GLN A 107 -11.40 -5.37 -7.53
N THR A 108 -10.23 -5.82 -7.02
CA THR A 108 -9.28 -4.95 -6.34
C THR A 108 -8.57 -3.96 -7.28
N LEU A 109 -8.52 -4.23 -8.59
CA LEU A 109 -7.91 -3.35 -9.60
C LEU A 109 -8.82 -2.20 -10.03
N LYS A 110 -10.15 -2.29 -9.80
CA LYS A 110 -11.12 -1.36 -10.38
C LYS A 110 -11.02 0.07 -9.86
N ALA A 111 -10.77 0.25 -8.58
CA ALA A 111 -10.68 1.58 -7.96
C ALA A 111 -9.27 2.21 -8.01
N PRO A 112 -8.17 1.49 -7.70
CA PRO A 112 -6.85 2.10 -7.62
C PRO A 112 -6.39 2.77 -8.92
N THR A 113 -5.72 3.92 -8.82
CA THR A 113 -5.08 4.60 -9.95
C THR A 113 -3.72 4.01 -10.30
N LEU A 114 -3.04 3.41 -9.33
CA LEU A 114 -1.80 2.64 -9.46
C LEU A 114 -1.96 1.34 -8.67
N TYR A 115 -1.61 0.22 -9.28
CA TYR A 115 -1.60 -1.09 -8.63
C TYR A 115 -0.24 -1.75 -8.82
N LEU A 116 0.40 -2.10 -7.71
CA LEU A 116 1.72 -2.73 -7.68
C LEU A 116 1.59 -4.15 -7.13
N ALA A 117 2.14 -5.13 -7.82
CA ALA A 117 2.36 -6.47 -7.31
C ALA A 117 3.80 -6.57 -6.83
N MET A 118 4.01 -7.02 -5.59
CA MET A 118 5.34 -7.16 -5.00
C MET A 118 5.57 -8.59 -4.51
N ASP A 119 6.67 -9.18 -4.94
CA ASP A 119 7.23 -10.45 -4.46
C ASP A 119 8.56 -10.18 -3.73
N SER A 120 9.23 -11.22 -3.24
CA SER A 120 10.45 -11.09 -2.42
C SER A 120 11.62 -10.36 -3.09
N ASN A 121 11.67 -10.34 -4.42
CA ASN A 121 12.76 -9.74 -5.19
C ASN A 121 12.29 -9.02 -6.47
N LYS A 122 10.97 -8.83 -6.64
CA LYS A 122 10.37 -8.27 -7.85
C LYS A 122 9.18 -7.37 -7.48
N ILE A 123 9.10 -6.20 -8.10
CA ILE A 123 7.91 -5.36 -8.09
C ILE A 123 7.45 -5.11 -9.53
N LYS A 124 6.15 -5.19 -9.76
CA LYS A 124 5.52 -5.01 -11.08
C LYS A 124 4.38 -4.01 -11.00
N ILE A 125 4.31 -3.10 -11.96
CA ILE A 125 3.14 -2.26 -12.16
C ILE A 125 2.09 -3.09 -12.90
N VAL A 126 1.05 -3.53 -12.20
CA VAL A 126 -0.04 -4.33 -12.77
C VAL A 126 -1.00 -3.44 -13.56
N ASP A 127 -1.28 -2.24 -13.06
CA ASP A 127 -2.11 -1.26 -13.73
C ASP A 127 -1.75 0.16 -13.30
N ALA A 128 -1.87 1.10 -14.23
CA ALA A 128 -1.60 2.52 -13.99
C ALA A 128 -2.54 3.35 -14.87
N LYS A 129 -3.61 3.89 -14.27
CA LYS A 129 -4.67 4.59 -15.00
C LYS A 129 -4.30 6.03 -15.36
N VAL A 130 -3.39 6.62 -14.57
CA VAL A 130 -2.92 7.99 -14.78
C VAL A 130 -1.39 7.96 -14.83
N PRO A 131 -0.80 7.61 -15.99
CA PRO A 131 0.65 7.59 -16.12
C PRO A 131 1.21 9.02 -16.10
N ALA A 132 2.38 9.18 -15.49
CA ALA A 132 3.08 10.46 -15.42
C ALA A 132 3.57 10.90 -16.80
N ASP A 133 4.19 9.97 -17.53
CA ASP A 133 4.53 10.12 -18.95
C ASP A 133 3.36 9.64 -19.81
N LYS A 134 2.88 10.49 -20.73
CA LYS A 134 1.79 10.13 -21.64
C LYS A 134 2.25 9.37 -22.89
N THR A 135 3.56 9.30 -23.11
CA THR A 135 4.17 8.60 -24.26
C THR A 135 4.47 7.13 -23.98
N VAL A 136 4.62 6.77 -22.70
CA VAL A 136 4.92 5.41 -22.26
C VAL A 136 3.90 4.95 -21.23
N HIS A 137 3.16 3.88 -21.53
CA HIS A 137 2.24 3.28 -20.58
C HIS A 137 2.99 2.32 -19.66
N PRO A 138 3.05 2.55 -18.33
CA PRO A 138 3.96 1.81 -17.44
C PRO A 138 3.43 0.44 -17.00
N LYS A 139 2.30 0.01 -17.55
CA LYS A 139 1.69 -1.29 -17.25
C LYS A 139 2.64 -2.42 -17.67
N ASN A 140 2.75 -3.42 -16.80
CA ASN A 140 3.68 -4.54 -16.87
C ASN A 140 5.17 -4.18 -16.78
N MET A 141 5.54 -2.91 -16.58
CA MET A 141 6.92 -2.60 -16.22
C MET A 141 7.23 -3.18 -14.84
N ALA A 142 8.40 -3.81 -14.72
CA ALA A 142 8.83 -4.47 -13.51
C ALA A 142 10.29 -4.16 -13.19
N TRP A 143 10.63 -4.28 -11.91
CA TRP A 143 11.98 -4.12 -11.41
C TRP A 143 12.28 -5.24 -10.43
N THR A 144 13.51 -5.76 -10.49
CA THR A 144 14.05 -6.64 -9.45
C THR A 144 14.82 -5.83 -8.42
N PHE A 145 14.92 -6.37 -7.20
CA PHE A 145 15.67 -5.77 -6.10
C PHE A 145 16.21 -6.85 -5.16
N LEU A 146 17.17 -6.47 -4.33
CA LEU A 146 17.64 -7.22 -3.17
C LEU A 146 17.07 -6.58 -1.89
N TYR A 147 16.68 -7.43 -0.93
CA TYR A 147 16.14 -7.00 0.36
C TYR A 147 17.22 -7.17 1.43
N ASN A 148 17.76 -6.06 1.92
CA ASN A 148 18.87 -6.02 2.87
C ASN A 148 18.45 -5.36 4.20
N ASP A 149 19.36 -5.39 5.18
CA ASP A 149 19.21 -4.73 6.49
C ASP A 149 17.92 -5.11 7.22
N SER A 150 17.66 -6.42 7.34
CA SER A 150 16.44 -6.96 7.96
C SER A 150 15.13 -6.49 7.28
N GLY A 151 15.20 -6.12 6.01
CA GLY A 151 14.05 -5.73 5.22
C GLY A 151 13.70 -4.25 5.28
N THR A 152 14.72 -3.42 5.42
CA THR A 152 14.55 -1.97 5.55
C THR A 152 15.12 -1.22 4.36
N ARG A 153 15.96 -1.88 3.56
CA ARG A 153 16.57 -1.30 2.37
C ARG A 153 16.36 -2.18 1.13
N PHE A 154 16.01 -1.52 0.03
CA PHE A 154 15.98 -2.11 -1.31
C PHE A 154 17.26 -1.72 -2.05
N ASP A 155 18.08 -2.72 -2.38
CA ASP A 155 19.33 -2.53 -3.12
C ASP A 155 19.21 -3.12 -4.53
N ASN A 156 20.12 -2.70 -5.42
CA ASN A 156 20.25 -3.23 -6.78
C ASN A 156 18.92 -3.24 -7.56
N ILE A 157 18.21 -2.10 -7.54
CA ILE A 157 16.94 -1.94 -8.26
C ILE A 157 17.24 -1.88 -9.76
N THR A 158 16.85 -2.91 -10.51
CA THR A 158 17.12 -3.02 -11.95
C THR A 158 15.84 -3.32 -12.73
N PRO A 159 15.62 -2.72 -13.92
CA PRO A 159 14.51 -3.08 -14.78
C PRO A 159 14.49 -4.59 -15.10
N PHE A 160 13.30 -5.18 -15.13
CA PHE A 160 13.07 -6.58 -15.47
C PHE A 160 12.23 -6.67 -16.74
N TYR A 161 12.73 -7.40 -17.73
CA TYR A 161 12.13 -7.54 -19.06
C TYR A 161 11.69 -8.98 -19.39
N GLY A 162 11.75 -9.90 -18.43
CA GLY A 162 11.36 -11.30 -18.65
C GLY A 162 9.86 -11.44 -18.92
N SER A 163 9.49 -12.48 -19.66
CA SER A 163 8.08 -12.88 -19.82
C SER A 163 7.58 -13.47 -18.51
N ASP A 164 6.46 -12.97 -18.00
CA ASP A 164 5.73 -13.57 -16.87
C ASP A 164 5.23 -14.98 -17.21
#